data_AF-V4RIS6-F1
#
_entry.id   AF-V4RIS6-F1
#
_cell.length_a   1.000
_cell.length_b   1.000
_cell.length_c   1.000
_cell.angle_alpha   90.00
_cell.angle_beta   90.00
_cell.angle_gamma   90.00
#
_symmetry.space_group_name_H-M   'P 1'
#
loop_
_entity.id
_entity.type
_entity.pdbx_description
1 polymer ?
#
loop_
_entity_poly.entity_id
_entity_poly.type
_entity_poly.pdbx_seq_one_letter_code
_entity_poly.pdbx_strand_id
1 'polypeptide(L)'
;MWRRCVGSRTYPLNVEDRNHDRRIPGLLNETCAAEILPLTADTSTIRTAITKMKAIGNTYIPGGLIWGWRMLSLGAPFAEGKPYDVKNQNPRKIIVLLTDGANTLKPNFPYHSANNDVSASNGYVTEICNNVKAADIEVFTVAFDVTDPGIKGILQGRATSAGHYFDAGNERALEDAFNQMAASFLDRRIAR
;
A
#
# COMPACT_ATOMS: atom_id res chain seq x y z
N MET A 1 -27.33 7.44 1.00
CA MET A 1 -26.02 7.02 0.47
C MET A 1 -25.39 6.12 1.51
N TRP A 2 -25.26 4.82 1.24
CA TRP A 2 -24.72 3.87 2.21
C TRP A 2 -23.19 3.91 2.13
N ARG A 3 -22.54 4.50 3.12
CA ARG A 3 -21.06 4.54 3.22
C ARG A 3 -20.64 3.31 3.98
N ARG A 4 -20.19 2.27 3.26
CA ARG A 4 -19.59 1.09 3.88
C ARG A 4 -18.09 1.29 3.87
N CYS A 5 -17.51 1.40 5.05
CA CYS A 5 -16.06 1.39 5.21
C CYS A 5 -15.62 -0.02 5.62
N VAL A 6 -14.34 -0.32 5.47
CA VAL A 6 -13.74 -1.59 5.87
C VAL A 6 -12.74 -1.34 6.97
N GLY A 7 -12.86 -2.12 8.05
CA GLY A 7 -11.94 -2.09 9.16
C GLY A 7 -10.75 -3.02 8.95
N SER A 8 -9.88 -3.09 9.95
CA SER A 8 -8.80 -4.07 9.99
C SER A 8 -9.22 -5.33 10.73
N ARG A 9 -8.80 -6.50 10.23
CA ARG A 9 -8.90 -7.76 10.98
C ARG A 9 -8.02 -7.68 12.24
N THR A 10 -8.28 -8.49 13.26
CA THR A 10 -7.40 -8.54 14.44
C THR A 10 -6.06 -9.21 14.11
N TYR A 11 -5.03 -8.92 14.90
CA TYR A 11 -3.73 -9.60 14.81
C TYR A 11 -3.87 -11.13 14.89
N PRO A 12 -3.12 -11.89 14.08
CA PRO A 12 -2.10 -11.46 13.10
C PRO A 12 -2.65 -11.11 11.70
N LEU A 13 -3.96 -11.22 11.47
CA LEU A 13 -4.55 -11.07 10.13
C LEU A 13 -4.64 -9.61 9.62
N ASN A 14 -4.25 -8.62 10.45
CA ASN A 14 -4.03 -7.24 10.01
C ASN A 14 -2.73 -7.07 9.23
N VAL A 15 -1.76 -7.97 9.42
CA VAL A 15 -0.42 -7.88 8.80
C VAL A 15 -0.12 -9.00 7.82
N GLU A 16 -1.06 -9.90 7.61
CA GLU A 16 -0.91 -11.07 6.74
C GLU A 16 -2.05 -11.19 5.73
N ASP A 17 -1.70 -11.59 4.52
CA ASP A 17 -2.65 -11.98 3.49
C ASP A 17 -2.84 -13.50 3.45
N ARG A 18 -3.58 -14.00 4.45
CA ARG A 18 -4.00 -15.39 4.53
C ARG A 18 -5.39 -15.51 5.15
N ASN A 19 -5.90 -16.74 5.20
CA ASN A 19 -7.17 -17.11 5.82
C ASN A 19 -8.32 -16.25 5.27
N HIS A 20 -8.57 -16.40 3.96
CA HIS A 20 -9.58 -15.64 3.21
C HIS A 20 -11.02 -16.02 3.61
N ASP A 21 -11.22 -17.13 4.31
CA ASP A 21 -12.51 -17.51 4.91
C ASP A 21 -12.93 -16.57 6.04
N ARG A 22 -11.96 -15.95 6.73
CA ARG A 22 -12.24 -14.98 7.79
C ARG A 22 -12.54 -13.61 7.19
N ARG A 23 -13.83 -13.25 7.22
CA ARG A 23 -14.37 -12.00 6.69
C ARG A 23 -13.65 -10.76 7.25
N ILE A 24 -13.43 -9.79 6.38
CA ILE A 24 -12.95 -8.46 6.74
C ILE A 24 -14.12 -7.69 7.37
N PRO A 25 -13.92 -7.05 8.55
CA PRO A 25 -14.99 -6.34 9.23
C PRO A 25 -15.44 -5.13 8.40
N GLY A 26 -16.75 -5.02 8.16
CA GLY A 26 -17.36 -3.81 7.63
C GLY A 26 -17.70 -2.84 8.77
N LEU A 27 -17.47 -1.55 8.54
CA LEU A 27 -17.80 -0.48 9.48
C LEU A 27 -19.02 0.28 8.94
N LEU A 28 -20.01 0.46 9.80
CA LEU A 28 -21.25 1.19 9.51
C LEU A 28 -21.16 2.60 10.06
N ASN A 29 -21.78 3.55 9.36
CA ASN A 29 -21.84 4.97 9.74
C ASN A 29 -20.48 5.67 9.86
N GLU A 30 -19.46 5.14 9.19
CA GLU A 30 -18.14 5.75 9.12
C GLU A 30 -17.96 6.59 7.85
N THR A 31 -17.04 7.56 7.90
CA THR A 31 -16.55 8.27 6.70
C THR A 31 -15.16 7.76 6.37
N CYS A 32 -15.00 7.20 5.18
CA CYS A 32 -13.73 6.72 4.64
C CYS A 32 -13.38 7.43 3.34
N ALA A 33 -12.12 7.24 2.91
CA ALA A 33 -11.60 7.71 1.63
C ALA A 33 -12.33 7.05 0.43
N ALA A 34 -11.90 7.42 -0.77
CA ALA A 34 -12.42 6.84 -2.01
C ALA A 34 -12.33 5.30 -2.01
N GLU A 35 -13.26 4.66 -2.69
CA GLU A 35 -13.30 3.22 -2.86
C GLU A 35 -12.04 2.71 -3.60
N ILE A 36 -11.54 1.54 -3.18
CA ILE A 36 -10.42 0.88 -3.84
C ILE A 36 -10.84 0.46 -5.24
N LEU A 37 -10.05 0.84 -6.25
CA LEU A 37 -10.21 0.35 -7.61
C LEU A 37 -9.53 -1.03 -7.75
N PRO A 38 -10.23 -2.13 -8.06
CA PRO A 38 -9.61 -3.43 -8.34
C PRO A 38 -8.60 -3.36 -9.50
N LEU A 39 -7.72 -4.36 -9.61
CA LEU A 39 -6.72 -4.38 -10.68
C LEU A 39 -7.41 -4.36 -12.06
N THR A 40 -7.01 -3.42 -12.90
CA THR A 40 -7.54 -3.27 -14.25
C THR A 40 -6.46 -2.81 -15.22
N ALA A 41 -6.61 -3.12 -16.49
CA ALA A 41 -5.78 -2.60 -17.57
C ALA A 41 -6.37 -1.32 -18.21
N ASP A 42 -7.57 -0.91 -17.81
CA ASP A 42 -8.23 0.26 -18.36
C ASP A 42 -7.66 1.55 -17.77
N THR A 43 -6.80 2.21 -18.56
CA THR A 43 -6.15 3.45 -18.18
C THR A 43 -7.12 4.61 -17.94
N SER A 44 -8.29 4.62 -18.60
CA SER A 44 -9.31 5.65 -18.39
C SER A 44 -9.98 5.50 -17.04
N THR A 45 -10.27 4.26 -16.63
CA THR A 45 -10.80 3.93 -15.31
C THR A 45 -9.79 4.26 -14.22
N ILE A 46 -8.51 3.93 -14.42
CA ILE A 46 -7.42 4.28 -13.47
C ILE A 46 -7.31 5.79 -13.30
N ARG A 47 -7.27 6.56 -14.41
CA ARG A 47 -7.20 8.03 -14.35
C ARG A 47 -8.41 8.63 -13.63
N THR A 48 -9.60 8.08 -13.88
CA THR A 48 -10.83 8.53 -13.23
C THR A 48 -10.82 8.25 -11.72
N ALA A 49 -10.28 7.11 -11.28
CA ALA A 49 -10.13 6.82 -9.86
C ALA A 49 -9.13 7.77 -9.20
N ILE A 50 -7.98 8.02 -9.85
CA ILE A 50 -6.95 8.95 -9.35
C ILE A 50 -7.51 10.37 -9.16
N THR A 51 -8.22 10.90 -10.15
CA THR A 51 -8.79 12.27 -10.07
C THR A 51 -9.89 12.42 -9.03
N LYS A 52 -10.49 11.30 -8.59
CA LYS A 52 -11.49 11.27 -7.51
C LYS A 52 -10.88 11.16 -6.12
N MET A 53 -9.58 10.86 -6.01
CA MET A 53 -8.92 10.77 -4.70
C MET A 53 -8.89 12.15 -4.04
N LYS A 54 -9.32 12.20 -2.79
CA LYS A 54 -9.24 13.38 -1.92
C LYS A 54 -8.61 12.95 -0.62
N ALA A 55 -7.60 13.68 -0.16
CA ALA A 55 -7.05 13.48 1.17
C ALA A 55 -8.12 13.82 2.21
N ILE A 56 -8.42 12.88 3.10
CA ILE A 56 -9.43 13.03 4.16
C ILE A 56 -8.90 12.36 5.42
N GLY A 57 -9.02 13.04 6.56
CA GLY A 57 -8.77 12.47 7.87
C GLY A 57 -7.29 12.31 8.19
N ASN A 58 -6.95 11.16 8.76
CA ASN A 58 -5.65 10.85 9.36
C ASN A 58 -4.93 9.74 8.59
N THR A 59 -3.64 9.56 8.85
CA THR A 59 -2.78 8.63 8.13
C THR A 59 -2.68 7.29 8.87
N TYR A 60 -3.11 6.21 8.20
CA TYR A 60 -2.92 4.83 8.66
C TYR A 60 -2.38 3.95 7.52
N ILE A 61 -1.06 3.98 7.35
CA ILE A 61 -0.30 3.29 6.30
C ILE A 61 -0.53 1.76 6.31
N PRO A 62 -0.60 1.05 7.46
CA PRO A 62 -0.81 -0.39 7.46
C PRO A 62 -2.07 -0.81 6.70
N GLY A 63 -3.13 0.00 6.75
CA GLY A 63 -4.36 -0.24 6.01
C GLY A 63 -4.14 -0.23 4.49
N GLY A 64 -3.45 0.78 3.97
CA GLY A 64 -3.11 0.86 2.55
C GLY A 64 -2.24 -0.30 2.09
N LEU A 65 -1.20 -0.65 2.86
CA LEU A 65 -0.30 -1.74 2.52
C LEU A 65 -0.99 -3.10 2.47
N ILE A 66 -1.80 -3.45 3.49
CA ILE A 66 -2.46 -4.75 3.51
C ILE A 66 -3.52 -4.88 2.39
N TRP A 67 -4.18 -3.78 2.03
CA TRP A 67 -5.12 -3.76 0.91
C TRP A 67 -4.43 -3.85 -0.44
N GLY A 68 -3.31 -3.13 -0.62
CA GLY A 68 -2.47 -3.26 -1.80
C GLY A 68 -1.95 -4.68 -1.98
N TRP A 69 -1.54 -5.34 -0.90
CA TRP A 69 -1.12 -6.75 -0.95
C TRP A 69 -2.27 -7.68 -1.34
N ARG A 70 -3.44 -7.55 -0.70
CA ARG A 70 -4.64 -8.38 -1.03
C ARG A 70 -5.04 -8.28 -2.50
N MET A 71 -4.96 -7.09 -3.10
CA MET A 71 -5.26 -6.91 -4.52
C MET A 71 -4.30 -7.69 -5.44
N LEU A 72 -3.06 -7.90 -5.02
CA LEU A 72 -2.09 -8.68 -5.77
C LEU A 72 -2.28 -10.18 -5.62
N SER A 73 -3.02 -10.64 -4.60
CA SER A 73 -3.25 -12.05 -4.33
C SER A 73 -4.41 -12.62 -5.15
N LEU A 74 -4.40 -13.94 -5.33
CA LEU A 74 -5.56 -14.65 -5.86
C LEU A 74 -6.47 -15.04 -4.68
N GLY A 75 -7.61 -14.38 -4.52
CA GLY A 75 -8.57 -14.75 -3.47
C GLY A 75 -9.45 -13.58 -3.02
N ALA A 76 -10.65 -13.90 -2.52
CA ALA A 76 -11.59 -12.89 -2.06
C ALA A 76 -10.93 -11.89 -1.08
N PRO A 77 -11.22 -10.58 -1.19
CA PRO A 77 -12.34 -10.00 -1.92
C PRO A 77 -12.07 -9.64 -3.40
N PHE A 78 -10.84 -9.80 -3.91
CA PHE A 78 -10.47 -9.43 -5.28
C PHE A 78 -9.98 -10.67 -6.06
N ALA A 79 -10.47 -10.87 -7.29
CA ALA A 79 -10.15 -12.07 -8.08
C ALA A 79 -9.16 -11.78 -9.23
N GLU A 80 -8.76 -10.52 -9.39
CA GLU A 80 -7.99 -10.04 -10.52
C GLU A 80 -6.48 -10.35 -10.40
N GLY A 81 -5.99 -10.52 -9.16
CA GLY A 81 -4.63 -10.93 -8.89
C GLY A 81 -4.35 -12.35 -9.42
N LYS A 82 -3.25 -12.51 -10.16
CA LYS A 82 -2.80 -13.85 -10.61
C LYS A 82 -2.13 -14.62 -9.47
N PRO A 83 -1.92 -15.94 -9.60
CA PRO A 83 -1.07 -16.69 -8.67
C PRO A 83 0.30 -16.05 -8.43
N TYR A 84 0.91 -16.37 -7.28
CA TYR A 84 2.29 -16.02 -7.00
C TYR A 84 3.24 -16.82 -7.89
N ASP A 85 4.35 -16.19 -8.26
CA ASP A 85 5.46 -16.82 -8.95
C ASP A 85 6.70 -16.75 -8.05
N VAL A 86 7.42 -17.87 -7.93
CA VAL A 86 8.57 -18.04 -7.00
C VAL A 86 9.70 -17.05 -7.31
N LYS A 87 9.79 -16.55 -8.54
CA LYS A 87 10.80 -15.57 -8.94
C LYS A 87 10.22 -14.17 -9.14
N ASN A 88 8.93 -13.99 -8.86
CA ASN A 88 8.16 -12.78 -9.12
C ASN A 88 8.32 -12.26 -10.57
N GLN A 89 8.18 -13.17 -11.53
CA GLN A 89 8.40 -12.92 -12.94
C GLN A 89 7.12 -13.02 -13.76
N ASN A 90 6.26 -13.98 -13.46
CA ASN A 90 5.05 -14.25 -14.24
C ASN A 90 3.80 -14.49 -13.36
N PRO A 91 3.10 -13.42 -12.94
CA PRO A 91 3.43 -12.02 -13.17
C PRO A 91 4.47 -11.50 -12.19
N ARG A 92 5.10 -10.38 -12.55
CA ARG A 92 5.78 -9.51 -11.60
C ARG A 92 4.74 -8.73 -10.80
N LYS A 93 4.83 -8.81 -9.48
CA LYS A 93 3.96 -8.15 -8.50
C LYS A 93 4.74 -7.05 -7.79
N ILE A 94 4.13 -5.87 -7.71
CA ILE A 94 4.77 -4.65 -7.21
C ILE A 94 3.76 -3.86 -6.38
N ILE A 95 4.20 -3.37 -5.23
CA ILE A 95 3.51 -2.35 -4.44
C ILE A 95 4.31 -1.05 -4.54
N VAL A 96 3.62 0.05 -4.83
CA VAL A 96 4.17 1.40 -4.70
C VAL A 96 3.50 2.08 -3.51
N LEU A 97 4.26 2.27 -2.44
CA LEU A 97 3.84 3.01 -1.26
C LEU A 97 4.24 4.47 -1.39
N LEU A 98 3.28 5.33 -1.70
CA LEU A 98 3.45 6.79 -1.70
C LEU A 98 2.82 7.36 -0.42
N THR A 99 3.57 8.17 0.32
CA THR A 99 3.04 8.87 1.49
C THR A 99 3.73 10.21 1.69
N ASP A 100 2.98 11.16 2.28
CA ASP A 100 3.42 12.50 2.62
C ASP A 100 3.86 12.66 4.08
N GLY A 101 3.81 11.59 4.88
CA GLY A 101 4.16 11.70 6.28
C GLY A 101 4.05 10.42 7.08
N ALA A 102 3.96 10.60 8.40
CA ALA A 102 3.93 9.51 9.38
C ALA A 102 2.52 8.95 9.52
N ASN A 103 2.44 7.75 10.10
CA ASN A 103 1.19 7.31 10.72
C ASN A 103 0.77 8.32 11.80
N THR A 104 -0.53 8.64 11.85
CA THR A 104 -1.15 9.47 12.89
C THR A 104 -2.28 8.75 13.64
N LEU A 105 -2.58 7.51 13.24
CA LEU A 105 -3.55 6.63 13.89
C LEU A 105 -2.87 5.43 14.54
N LYS A 106 -3.48 4.91 15.61
CA LYS A 106 -3.18 3.61 16.20
C LYS A 106 -4.31 2.60 15.95
N PRO A 107 -4.02 1.29 15.91
CA PRO A 107 -5.03 0.25 15.80
C PRO A 107 -5.94 0.19 17.05
N ASN A 108 -7.25 0.11 16.85
CA ASN A 108 -8.25 -0.24 17.87
C ASN A 108 -9.34 -1.11 17.21
N PHE A 109 -8.98 -2.37 16.93
CA PHE A 109 -9.69 -3.21 15.97
C PHE A 109 -11.21 -3.30 16.24
N PRO A 110 -12.05 -3.25 15.19
CA PRO A 110 -11.69 -3.15 13.77
C PRO A 110 -11.35 -1.72 13.28
N TYR A 111 -11.43 -0.74 14.17
CA TYR A 111 -11.23 0.69 13.90
C TYR A 111 -9.77 1.12 14.06
N HIS A 112 -9.55 2.41 13.83
CA HIS A 112 -8.29 3.12 14.05
C HIS A 112 -8.61 4.42 14.78
N SER A 113 -7.76 4.83 15.71
CA SER A 113 -8.02 6.02 16.52
C SER A 113 -6.82 6.96 16.49
N ALA A 114 -7.07 8.26 16.42
CA ALA A 114 -6.01 9.26 16.48
C ALA A 114 -5.33 9.23 17.86
N ASN A 115 -4.01 9.17 17.86
CA ASN A 115 -3.20 9.13 19.08
C ASN A 115 -1.75 9.50 18.75
N ASN A 116 -0.98 9.97 19.73
CA ASN A 116 0.46 10.21 19.59
C ASN A 116 1.31 8.94 19.71
N ASP A 117 0.78 7.84 20.27
CA ASP A 117 1.45 6.54 20.30
C ASP A 117 1.14 5.71 19.04
N VAL A 118 1.86 6.03 17.97
CA VAL A 118 1.78 5.37 16.64
C VAL A 118 2.81 4.24 16.48
N SER A 119 3.48 3.85 17.56
CA SER A 119 4.52 2.82 17.58
C SER A 119 4.03 1.49 17.01
N ALA A 120 2.83 1.06 17.40
CA ALA A 120 2.18 -0.14 16.89
C ALA A 120 1.92 -0.07 15.38
N SER A 121 1.48 1.08 14.86
CA SER A 121 1.22 1.28 13.43
C SER A 121 2.53 1.21 12.63
N ASN A 122 3.60 1.83 13.11
CA ASN A 122 4.92 1.73 12.49
C ASN A 122 5.48 0.30 12.55
N GLY A 123 5.23 -0.43 13.64
CA GLY A 123 5.52 -1.86 13.76
C GLY A 123 4.79 -2.68 12.69
N TYR A 124 3.50 -2.42 12.48
CA TYR A 124 2.72 -3.11 11.44
C TYR A 124 3.16 -2.74 10.02
N VAL A 125 3.57 -1.50 9.74
CA VAL A 125 4.21 -1.16 8.45
C VAL A 125 5.44 -2.03 8.23
N THR A 126 6.28 -2.16 9.27
CA THR A 126 7.49 -2.97 9.22
C THR A 126 7.18 -4.43 8.93
N GLU A 127 6.23 -5.00 9.67
CA GLU A 127 5.83 -6.40 9.56
C GLU A 127 5.17 -6.70 8.20
N ILE A 128 4.23 -5.87 7.74
CA ILE A 128 3.58 -6.05 6.44
C ILE A 128 4.61 -6.01 5.32
N CYS A 129 5.50 -5.03 5.29
CA CYS A 129 6.53 -4.97 4.24
C CYS A 129 7.49 -6.16 4.28
N ASN A 130 7.81 -6.69 5.47
CA ASN A 130 8.61 -7.92 5.56
C ASN A 130 7.84 -9.12 4.99
N ASN A 131 6.55 -9.25 5.32
CA ASN A 131 5.71 -10.34 4.82
C ASN A 131 5.50 -10.25 3.31
N VAL A 132 5.28 -9.05 2.77
CA VAL A 132 5.17 -8.77 1.33
C VAL A 132 6.46 -9.17 0.61
N LYS A 133 7.63 -8.76 1.13
CA LYS A 133 8.93 -9.14 0.56
C LYS A 133 9.21 -10.63 0.67
N ALA A 134 8.76 -11.28 1.74
CA ALA A 134 8.87 -12.74 1.89
C ALA A 134 7.98 -13.51 0.90
N ALA A 135 6.98 -12.85 0.31
CA ALA A 135 6.18 -13.37 -0.81
C ALA A 135 6.75 -12.96 -2.19
N ASP A 136 8.02 -12.56 -2.23
CA ASP A 136 8.77 -12.08 -3.41
C ASP A 136 8.18 -10.84 -4.11
N ILE A 137 7.24 -10.12 -3.47
CA ILE A 137 6.69 -8.88 -4.02
C ILE A 137 7.70 -7.74 -3.86
N GLU A 138 7.88 -6.95 -4.92
CA GLU A 138 8.71 -5.75 -4.89
C GLU A 138 7.94 -4.58 -4.26
N VAL A 139 8.58 -3.87 -3.34
CA VAL A 139 8.04 -2.69 -2.65
C VAL A 139 8.86 -1.48 -3.05
N PHE A 140 8.22 -0.58 -3.78
CA PHE A 140 8.68 0.78 -4.00
C PHE A 140 8.11 1.68 -2.92
N THR A 141 8.91 2.62 -2.43
CA THR A 141 8.47 3.61 -1.45
C THR A 141 8.85 4.99 -1.91
N VAL A 142 7.89 5.90 -1.86
CA VAL A 142 8.05 7.30 -2.24
C VAL A 142 7.68 8.18 -1.06
N ALA A 143 8.65 8.92 -0.53
CA ALA A 143 8.45 9.94 0.49
C ALA A 143 8.16 11.26 -0.21
N PHE A 144 6.91 11.72 -0.22
CA PHE A 144 6.51 12.96 -0.90
C PHE A 144 6.43 14.12 0.10
N ASP A 145 7.20 15.18 -0.09
CA ASP A 145 7.21 16.34 0.84
C ASP A 145 7.45 15.97 2.32
N VAL A 146 8.15 14.85 2.57
CA VAL A 146 8.52 14.42 3.92
C VAL A 146 9.80 15.14 4.31
N THR A 147 9.82 15.77 5.49
CA THR A 147 11.03 16.44 6.04
C THR A 147 11.63 15.70 7.23
N ASP A 148 10.84 14.87 7.91
CA ASP A 148 11.28 14.11 9.09
C ASP A 148 12.23 12.96 8.68
N PRO A 149 13.48 12.94 9.19
CA PRO A 149 14.46 11.91 8.83
C PRO A 149 14.10 10.52 9.36
N GLY A 150 13.36 10.41 10.47
CA GLY A 150 12.88 9.15 11.00
C GLY A 150 11.84 8.50 10.09
N ILE A 151 10.91 9.30 9.54
CA ILE A 151 9.92 8.83 8.55
C ILE A 151 10.62 8.36 7.28
N LYS A 152 11.58 9.15 6.76
CA LYS A 152 12.39 8.76 5.60
C LYS A 152 13.13 7.46 5.86
N GLY A 153 13.74 7.30 7.03
CA GLY A 153 14.43 6.07 7.43
C GLY A 153 13.50 4.86 7.47
N ILE A 154 12.26 5.02 7.96
CA ILE A 154 11.25 3.95 7.92
C ILE A 154 10.96 3.57 6.46
N LEU A 155 10.59 4.54 5.61
CA LEU A 155 10.24 4.30 4.21
C LEU A 155 11.39 3.64 3.44
N GLN A 156 12.60 4.19 3.56
CA GLN A 156 13.80 3.64 2.95
C GLN A 156 14.05 2.20 3.39
N GLY A 157 13.87 1.88 4.67
CA GLY A 157 14.02 0.53 5.19
C GLY A 157 12.92 -0.44 4.73
N ARG A 158 11.78 0.05 4.22
CA ARG A 158 10.67 -0.78 3.72
C ARG A 158 10.78 -1.10 2.24
N ALA A 159 11.49 -0.29 1.46
CA ALA A 159 11.79 -0.55 0.06
C ALA A 159 12.49 -1.92 -0.15
N THR A 160 12.30 -2.54 -1.31
CA THR A 160 12.95 -3.83 -1.65
C THR A 160 14.46 -3.69 -1.78
N SER A 161 14.95 -2.58 -2.33
CA SER A 161 16.36 -2.23 -2.35
C SER A 161 16.53 -0.71 -2.36
N ALA A 162 17.77 -0.23 -2.28
CA ALA A 162 18.05 1.21 -2.38
C ALA A 162 17.47 1.85 -3.66
N GLY A 163 17.46 1.12 -4.78
CA GLY A 163 16.87 1.60 -6.04
C GLY A 163 15.33 1.58 -6.09
N HIS A 164 14.67 1.16 -5.01
CA HIS A 164 13.21 1.17 -4.87
C HIS A 164 12.71 2.29 -3.93
N TYR A 165 13.62 3.07 -3.33
CA TYR A 165 13.29 4.22 -2.49
C TYR A 165 13.46 5.52 -3.28
N PHE A 166 12.48 6.41 -3.16
CA PHE A 166 12.47 7.72 -3.80
C PHE A 166 12.11 8.79 -2.76
N ASP A 167 12.91 9.85 -2.70
CA ASP A 167 12.68 11.02 -1.87
C ASP A 167 12.25 12.18 -2.77
N ALA A 168 10.96 12.47 -2.78
CA ALA A 168 10.32 13.41 -3.68
C ALA A 168 9.85 14.66 -2.91
N GLY A 169 10.76 15.62 -2.72
CA GLY A 169 10.45 16.86 -1.98
C GLY A 169 9.51 17.85 -2.71
N ASN A 170 9.07 17.56 -3.93
CA ASN A 170 8.14 18.38 -4.70
C ASN A 170 7.51 17.58 -5.85
N GLU A 171 6.54 18.19 -6.54
CA GLU A 171 5.80 17.60 -7.67
C GLU A 171 6.72 17.12 -8.80
N ARG A 172 7.75 17.90 -9.14
CA ARG A 172 8.69 17.52 -10.21
C ARG A 172 9.49 16.27 -9.83
N ALA A 173 9.99 16.21 -8.60
CA ALA A 173 10.71 15.05 -8.11
C ALA A 173 9.80 13.80 -8.03
N LEU A 174 8.51 14.00 -7.75
CA LEU A 174 7.52 12.93 -7.78
C LEU A 174 7.31 12.38 -9.19
N GLU A 175 7.15 13.27 -10.18
CA GLU A 175 7.08 12.89 -11.60
C GLU A 175 8.32 12.12 -12.04
N ASP A 176 9.51 12.62 -11.68
CA ASP A 176 10.79 11.98 -12.00
C ASP A 176 10.91 10.59 -11.35
N ALA A 177 10.42 10.41 -10.11
CA ALA A 177 10.38 9.11 -9.44
C ALA A 177 9.51 8.10 -10.20
N PHE A 178 8.29 8.49 -10.61
CA PHE A 178 7.42 7.60 -11.39
C PHE A 178 7.98 7.29 -12.79
N ASN A 179 8.64 8.24 -13.43
CA ASN A 179 9.33 8.01 -14.70
C ASN A 179 10.47 6.98 -14.56
N GLN A 180 11.28 7.10 -13.50
CA GLN A 180 12.35 6.14 -13.21
C GLN A 180 11.80 4.74 -12.89
N MET A 181 10.73 4.64 -12.10
CA MET A 181 10.05 3.37 -11.85
C MET A 181 9.55 2.74 -13.15
N ALA A 182 8.89 3.50 -14.01
CA ALA A 182 8.38 3.02 -15.30
C ALA A 182 9.51 2.51 -16.21
N ALA A 183 10.64 3.23 -16.28
CA ALA A 183 11.83 2.77 -17.03
C ALA A 183 12.36 1.43 -16.48
N SER A 184 12.43 1.27 -15.16
CA SER A 184 12.87 0.01 -14.53
C SER A 184 11.97 -1.18 -14.86
N PHE A 185 10.69 -0.93 -15.18
CA PHE A 185 9.74 -1.97 -15.58
C PHE A 185 9.97 -2.42 -17.02
N LEU A 186 10.36 -1.48 -17.89
CA LEU A 186 10.65 -1.75 -19.30
C LEU A 186 12.00 -2.47 -19.48
N ASP A 187 13.05 -2.04 -18.79
CA ASP A 187 14.38 -2.67 -18.87
C ASP A 187 14.32 -4.16 -18.49
N ARG A 188 13.60 -4.47 -17.40
CA ARG A 188 13.40 -5.86 -16.95
C ARG A 188 12.48 -6.67 -17.85
N ARG A 189 11.70 -6.02 -18.71
CA ARG A 189 10.90 -6.69 -19.75
C ARG A 189 11.75 -7.03 -20.97
N ILE A 190 12.74 -6.23 -21.32
CA ILE A 190 13.65 -6.45 -22.46
C ILE A 190 14.77 -7.44 -22.11
N ALA A 191 15.23 -7.46 -20.85
CA ALA A 191 16.27 -8.39 -20.40
C ALA A 191 15.80 -9.86 -20.22
N ARG A 192 14.59 -10.21 -20.69
CA ARG A 192 14.01 -11.55 -20.66
C ARG A 192 13.70 -12.02 -22.07
#